data_AF-A0A960HF12-F1
#
_entry.id   AF-A0A960HF12-F1
#
_cell.length_a   1.000
_cell.length_b   1.000
_cell.length_c   1.000
_cell.angle_alpha   90.00
_cell.angle_beta   90.00
_cell.angle_gamma   90.00
#
_symmetry.space_group_name_H-M   'P 1'
#
loop_
_entity.id
_entity.type
_entity.pdbx_description
1 polymer ?
#
loop_
_entity_poly.entity_id
_entity_poly.type
_entity_poly.pdbx_seq_one_letter_code
_entity_poly.pdbx_strand_id
1 'polypeptide(L)' 'FLFNTLEHVPEPGEYVVHEGWRFAADEIEGRRIRRVRVTLEPDPPRGDDEPGDDQ' A
#
# COMPACT_ATOMS: atom_id res chain seq x y z
N PHE A 1 -9.68 8.52 -4.92
CA PHE A 1 -8.37 7.87 -5.12
C PHE A 1 -8.50 6.36 -4.93
N LEU A 2 -8.46 5.81 -3.70
CA LEU A 2 -8.60 4.36 -3.41
C LEU A 2 -9.61 3.59 -4.29
N PHE A 3 -10.89 3.97 -4.30
CA PHE A 3 -11.93 3.31 -5.12
C PHE A 3 -11.66 3.36 -6.63
N ASN A 4 -11.10 4.48 -7.10
CA ASN A 4 -10.78 4.65 -8.51
C ASN A 4 -9.50 3.91 -8.91
N THR A 5 -8.62 3.66 -7.94
CA THR A 5 -7.35 2.95 -8.16
C THR A 5 -7.54 1.43 -8.09
N LEU A 6 -8.38 0.95 -7.17
CA LEU A 6 -8.66 -0.48 -7.03
C LEU A 6 -9.69 -0.98 -8.05
N GLU A 7 -10.48 -0.09 -8.67
CA GLU A 7 -11.54 -0.43 -9.64
C GLU A 7 -12.65 -1.36 -9.10
N HIS A 8 -12.62 -1.69 -7.80
CA HIS A 8 -13.65 -2.44 -7.07
C HIS A 8 -13.88 -1.86 -5.67
N VAL A 9 -14.83 -2.47 -4.94
CA VAL A 9 -15.02 -2.19 -3.51
C VAL A 9 -13.87 -2.84 -2.73
N PRO A 10 -13.02 -2.08 -2.02
CA PRO A 10 -11.93 -2.65 -1.25
C PRO A 10 -12.43 -3.49 -0.08
N GLU A 11 -11.66 -4.50 0.29
CA GLU A 11 -11.84 -5.22 1.54
C GLU A 11 -11.09 -4.52 2.70
N PRO A 12 -11.54 -4.65 3.96
CA PRO A 12 -10.79 -4.15 5.11
C PRO A 12 -9.37 -4.73 5.14
N GLY A 13 -8.36 -3.85 5.21
CA GLY A 13 -6.93 -4.18 5.18
C GLY A 13 -6.29 -4.08 3.79
N GLU A 14 -7.08 -3.98 2.72
CA GLU A 14 -6.57 -3.76 1.37
C GLU A 14 -5.98 -2.35 1.23
N TYR A 15 -4.94 -2.20 0.40
CA TYR A 15 -4.21 -0.96 0.29
C TYR A 15 -3.68 -0.68 -1.11
N VAL A 16 -3.42 0.60 -1.37
CA VAL A 16 -2.71 1.08 -2.56
C VAL A 16 -1.53 1.95 -2.16
N VAL A 17 -0.48 1.92 -2.98
CA VAL A 17 0.70 2.76 -2.80
C VAL A 17 0.70 3.84 -3.86
N HIS A 18 0.86 5.08 -3.43
CA HIS A 18 0.94 6.22 -4.34
C HIS A 18 1.92 7.26 -3.80
N GLU A 19 2.90 7.63 -4.61
CA GLU A 19 3.91 8.65 -4.25
C GLU A 19 4.63 8.38 -2.91
N GLY A 20 4.91 7.11 -2.61
CA GLY A 20 5.55 6.70 -1.35
C GLY A 20 4.61 6.67 -0.14
N TRP A 21 3.31 6.83 -0.36
CA TRP A 21 2.29 6.72 0.69
C TRP A 21 1.44 5.48 0.48
N ARG A 22 1.29 4.71 1.55
CA ARG A 22 0.38 3.58 1.62
C ARG A 22 -0.97 4.03 2.17
N PHE A 23 -2.02 3.83 1.39
CA PHE A 23 -3.40 4.11 1.76
C PHE A 23 -4.15 2.79 1.94
N ALA A 24 -4.48 2.43 3.18
CA ALA A 24 -5.19 1.21 3.51
C ALA A 24 -6.65 1.48 3.90
N ALA A 25 -7.58 0.66 3.43
CA ALA A 25 -8.96 0.65 3.87
C ALA A 25 -9.05 0.05 5.28
N ASP A 26 -9.16 0.90 6.30
CA ASP A 26 -9.18 0.47 7.71
C ASP A 26 -10.59 -0.01 8.12
N GLU A 27 -11.63 0.68 7.63
CA GLU A 27 -13.03 0.34 7.90
C GLU A 27 -13.90 0.55 6.65
N ILE A 28 -14.65 -0.48 6.27
CA ILE A 28 -15.60 -0.47 5.15
C ILE A 28 -17.02 -0.71 5.69
N GLU A 29 -17.95 0.16 5.34
CA GLU A 29 -19.38 -0.01 5.62
C GLU A 29 -20.13 -0.19 4.30
N GLY A 30 -20.54 -1.42 4.01
CA GLY A 30 -21.18 -1.79 2.76
C GLY A 30 -20.28 -1.55 1.55
N ARG A 31 -20.51 -0.45 0.82
CA ARG A 31 -19.73 -0.05 -0.36
C ARG A 31 -19.00 1.29 -0.17
N ARG A 32 -18.83 1.74 1.07
CA ARG A 32 -18.15 3.02 1.38
C ARG A 32 -17.02 2.77 2.35
N ILE A 33 -15.88 3.38 2.08
CA ILE A 33 -14.78 3.45 3.03
C ILE A 33 -15.19 4.45 4.11
N ARG A 34 -15.25 4.00 5.36
CA ARG A 34 -15.45 4.85 6.53
C ARG A 34 -14.14 5.45 7.02
N ARG A 35 -13.07 4.66 6.99
CA ARG A 35 -11.76 5.07 7.50
C ARG A 35 -10.65 4.59 6.60
N VAL A 36 -9.73 5.49 6.32
CA VAL A 36 -8.47 5.21 5.62
C VAL A 36 -7.33 5.39 6.60
N ARG A 37 -6.42 4.42 6.65
CA ARG A 37 -5.14 4.54 7.33
C ARG A 37 -4.08 4.94 6.31
N VAL A 38 -3.37 6.02 6.58
CA VAL A 38 -2.28 6.51 5.72
C VAL A 38 -0.97 6.32 6.46
N THR A 39 -0.02 5.65 5.82
CA THR A 39 1.34 5.44 6.34
C THR A 39 2.35 5.75 5.26
N LEU A 40 3.54 6.20 5.63
CA LEU A 40 4.66 6.21 4.69
C LEU A 40 4.99 4.76 4.32
N GLU A 41 5.11 4.48 3.03
CA GLU A 41 5.65 3.21 2.56
C GLU A 41 7.17 3.29 2.69
N PRO A 42 7.80 2.47 3.55
CA PRO A 42 9.25 2.42 3.59
C PRO A 42 9.74 1.95 2.22
N ASP A 43 10.73 2.67 1.66
CA ASP A 43 11.41 2.22 0.45
C ASP A 43 11.91 0.79 0.72
N PRO A 44 11.56 -0.20 -0.12
CA PRO A 44 12.11 -1.54 0.06
C PRO A 44 13.63 -1.40 0.07
N PRO A 45 14.35 -2.15 0.93
CA PRO A 45 15.80 -2.12 0.87
C PRO A 45 16.21 -2.40 -0.57
N ARG A 46 16.83 -1.41 -1.23
CA ARG A 46 17.45 -1.62 -2.55
C ARG A 46 18.34 -2.83 -2.37
N GLY A 47 18.09 -3.88 -3.16
CA GLY A 47 18.86 -5.12 -3.12
C GLY A 47 20.30 -4.97 -3.62
N ASP A 48 20.95 -3.83 -3.39
CA ASP A 48 22.36 -3.56 -3.72
C ASP A 48 23.30 -4.04 -2.59
N ASP A 49 22.93 -5.12 -1.91
CA ASP A 49 23.82 -5.95 -1.10
C ASP A 49 23.81 -7.37 -1.70
N GLU A 50 24.11 -7.49 -2.99
CA GLU A 50 24.81 -8.67 -3.48
C GLU A 50 26.27 -8.46 -3.10
N PRO A 51 26.79 -9.02 -1.98
CA PRO A 51 28.22 -9.11 -1.80
C PRO A 51 28.72 -9.90 -3.00
N GLY A 52 29.43 -9.23 -3.91
CA GLY A 52 30.10 -9.90 -5.00
C GLY A 52 30.88 -11.07 -4.40
N ASP A 53 30.56 -12.28 -4.88
CA ASP A 53 31.31 -13.50 -4.62
C ASP A 53 32.79 -13.17 -4.88
N ASP A 54 33.54 -12.91 -3.79
CA ASP A 54 34.98 -12.65 -3.84
C ASP A 54 35.63 -13.99 -4.17
N GLN A 55 36.13 -14.08 -5.39
CA GLN A 55 36.67 -15.28 -6.05
C GLN A 55 37.97 -15.77 -5.41
#